data_AF-A0A2N1PFV8-F1
#
_entry.id   AF-A0A2N1PFV8-F1
#
_cell.length_a   1.000
_cell.length_b   1.000
_cell.length_c   1.000
_cell.angle_alpha   90.00
_cell.angle_beta   90.00
_cell.angle_gamma   90.00
#
_symmetry.space_group_name_H-M   'P 1'
#
loop_
_entity.id
_entity.type
_entity.pdbx_description
1 polymer ?
#
loop_
_entity_poly.entity_id
_entity_poly.type
_entity_poly.pdbx_seq_one_letter_code
_entity_poly.pdbx_strand_id
1 'polypeptide(L)'
;SEVLIFGFNFLDFFDFITNSILMPVGAFFTCILVGHVLETKVITDEVKLSSPFKREKLFIVMIKYLAPLCIIGILISSILEALGIIKY
;
A
#
# COMPACT_ATOMS: atom_id res chain seq x y z
N SER A 1 -16.22 -29.17 -15.82
CA SER A 1 -16.71 -28.22 -16.84
C SER A 1 -17.06 -26.92 -16.17
N GLU A 2 -16.06 -26.09 -15.93
CA GLU A 2 -16.23 -24.73 -15.45
C GLU A 2 -16.33 -23.83 -16.69
N VAL A 3 -17.43 -23.09 -16.77
CA VAL A 3 -17.86 -22.34 -17.94
C VAL A 3 -16.86 -21.23 -18.28
N LEU A 4 -15.91 -21.57 -19.15
CA LEU A 4 -15.01 -20.64 -19.84
C LEU A 4 -15.82 -19.91 -20.92
N ILE A 5 -16.52 -18.84 -20.57
CA ILE A 5 -17.00 -17.88 -21.55
C ILE A 5 -15.90 -16.82 -21.63
N PHE A 6 -15.11 -16.84 -22.71
CA PHE A 6 -14.09 -15.81 -23.02
C PHE A 6 -12.73 -15.85 -22.29
N GLY A 7 -12.32 -16.98 -21.71
CA GLY A 7 -10.91 -17.18 -21.31
C GLY A 7 -10.36 -16.27 -20.19
N PHE A 8 -11.24 -15.53 -19.51
CA PHE A 8 -11.01 -14.83 -18.24
C PHE A 8 -12.35 -14.78 -17.51
N ASN A 9 -12.44 -15.31 -16.29
CA ASN A 9 -13.68 -15.24 -15.53
C ASN A 9 -13.81 -13.85 -14.91
N PHE A 10 -15.04 -13.33 -14.80
CA PHE A 10 -15.34 -12.15 -13.97
C PHE A 10 -14.77 -12.29 -12.55
N LEU A 11 -14.69 -13.53 -12.06
CA LEU A 11 -14.05 -13.89 -10.80
C LEU A 11 -12.53 -13.60 -10.80
N ASP A 12 -11.77 -13.84 -11.87
CA ASP A 12 -10.34 -13.51 -11.95
C ASP A 12 -10.10 -11.99 -11.96
N PHE A 13 -10.96 -11.23 -12.63
CA PHE A 13 -10.89 -9.76 -12.58
C PHE A 13 -11.20 -9.22 -11.18
N PHE A 14 -12.20 -9.81 -10.50
CA PHE A 14 -12.54 -9.43 -9.14
C PHE A 14 -11.47 -9.84 -8.13
N ASP A 15 -10.82 -11.00 -8.33
CA ASP A 15 -9.69 -11.45 -7.53
C ASP A 15 -8.47 -10.55 -7.72
N PHE A 16 -8.19 -10.13 -8.96
CA PHE A 16 -7.14 -9.16 -9.26
C PHE A 16 -7.39 -7.80 -8.56
N ILE A 17 -8.61 -7.25 -8.67
CA ILE A 17 -8.96 -6.00 -7.98
C ILE A 17 -8.77 -6.17 -6.47
N THR A 18 -9.22 -7.28 -5.90
CA THR A 18 -9.17 -7.48 -4.45
C THR A 18 -7.74 -7.67 -3.95
N ASN A 19 -6.92 -8.46 -4.64
CA ASN A 19 -5.58 -8.78 -4.19
C ASN A 19 -4.57 -7.66 -4.50
N SER A 20 -4.74 -6.97 -5.62
CA SER A 20 -3.77 -5.99 -6.12
C SER A 20 -4.18 -4.52 -5.92
N ILE A 21 -5.47 -4.18 -5.85
CA ILE A 21 -5.95 -2.79 -5.62
C ILE A 21 -6.37 -2.59 -4.17
N LEU A 22 -7.17 -3.51 -3.61
CA LEU A 22 -7.71 -3.33 -2.27
C LEU A 22 -6.61 -3.30 -1.20
N MET A 23 -5.54 -4.08 -1.39
CA MET A 23 -4.39 -4.13 -0.48
C MET A 23 -3.62 -2.78 -0.40
N PRO A 24 -3.13 -2.18 -1.50
CA PRO A 24 -2.46 -0.87 -1.44
C PRO A 24 -3.41 0.27 -1.06
N VAL A 25 -4.68 0.23 -1.46
CA VAL A 25 -5.68 1.23 -1.02
C VAL A 25 -5.90 1.13 0.50
N GLY A 26 -6.01 -0.09 1.03
CA GLY A 26 -6.09 -0.34 2.47
C GLY A 26 -4.84 0.18 3.20
N ALA A 27 -3.65 -0.08 2.64
CA ALA A 27 -2.39 0.46 3.16
C ALA A 27 -2.34 2.00 3.12
N PHE A 28 -2.98 2.63 2.14
CA PHE A 28 -3.05 4.10 2.05
C PHE A 28 -3.88 4.70 3.18
N PHE A 29 -5.07 4.13 3.39
CA PHE A 29 -5.93 4.56 4.47
C PHE A 29 -5.30 4.31 5.84
N THR A 30 -4.60 3.18 6.04
CA THR A 30 -3.87 2.95 7.30
C THR A 30 -2.72 3.93 7.45
N CYS A 31 -1.95 4.25 6.41
CA CYS A 31 -0.91 5.28 6.49
C CYS A 31 -1.47 6.66 6.84
N ILE A 32 -2.64 7.03 6.28
CA ILE A 32 -3.31 8.29 6.60
C ILE A 32 -3.83 8.29 8.04
N LEU A 33 -4.49 7.21 8.47
CA LEU A 33 -5.03 7.10 9.81
C LEU A 33 -3.91 7.08 10.85
N VAL A 34 -2.85 6.31 10.62
CA VAL A 34 -1.67 6.31 11.48
C VAL A 34 -1.01 7.68 11.44
N GLY A 35 -0.73 8.26 10.27
CA GLY A 35 -0.08 9.57 10.17
C GLY A 35 -0.87 10.74 10.76
N HIS A 36 -2.21 10.69 10.74
CA HIS A 36 -3.10 11.74 11.22
C HIS A 36 -3.56 11.52 12.67
N VAL A 37 -3.83 10.28 13.09
CA VAL A 37 -4.32 9.95 14.43
C VAL A 37 -3.16 9.60 15.37
N LEU A 38 -2.18 8.83 14.90
CA LEU A 38 -0.95 8.55 15.64
C LEU A 38 0.07 9.62 15.25
N GLU A 39 -0.11 10.81 15.81
CA GLU A 39 0.82 11.94 15.63
C GLU A 39 2.25 11.42 15.74
N THR A 40 3.09 11.62 14.71
CA THR A 40 4.44 11.02 14.58
C THR A 40 5.34 11.17 15.82
N LYS A 41 4.97 12.10 16.71
CA LYS A 41 5.52 12.30 18.05
C LYS A 41 5.36 11.08 18.97
N VAL A 42 4.22 10.40 18.99
CA VAL A 42 4.00 9.20 19.82
C VAL A 42 4.93 8.06 19.40
N ILE A 43 5.05 7.83 18.09
CA ILE A 43 5.96 6.82 17.53
C ILE A 43 7.40 7.17 17.86
N THR A 44 7.74 8.46 17.81
CA THR A 44 9.07 8.96 18.17
C THR A 44 9.39 8.74 19.64
N ASP A 45 8.44 9.00 20.52
CA ASP A 45 8.60 8.89 21.98
C ASP A 45 8.79 7.42 22.40
N GLU A 46 7.97 6.53 21.84
CA GLU A 46 8.09 5.06 21.97
C GLU A 46 9.46 4.56 21.49
N VAL A 47 9.91 5.00 20.31
CA VAL A 47 11.20 4.57 19.75
C VAL A 47 12.39 5.14 20.54
N LYS A 48 12.26 6.36 21.10
CA LYS A 48 13.26 6.97 21.99
C LYS A 48 13.37 6.26 23.33
N LEU A 49 12.26 5.77 23.88
CA LEU A 49 12.26 4.92 25.08
C LEU A 49 13.08 3.64 24.84
N SER A 50 13.07 3.14 23.59
CA SER A 50 13.77 1.90 23.22
C SER A 50 15.25 2.08 22.85
N SER A 51 15.74 3.25 22.42
CA SER A 51 17.18 3.53 22.16
C SER A 51 17.46 5.02 21.83
N PRO A 52 18.67 5.58 22.08
CA PRO A 52 19.03 6.95 21.72
C PRO A 52 19.15 7.15 20.19
N PHE A 53 18.00 7.28 19.52
CA PHE A 53 17.90 7.37 18.07
C PHE A 53 18.22 8.78 17.54
N LYS A 54 19.49 9.02 17.21
CA LYS A 54 19.98 10.22 16.49
C LYS A 54 19.42 10.36 15.05
N ARG A 55 18.69 9.36 14.52
CA ARG A 55 18.16 9.29 13.14
C ARG A 55 16.63 9.27 13.07
N GLU A 56 15.96 9.70 14.13
CA GLU A 56 14.49 9.83 14.24
C GLU A 56 13.84 10.49 13.02
N LYS A 57 14.32 11.68 12.62
CA LYS A 57 13.77 12.40 11.47
C LYS A 57 13.90 11.63 10.15
N LEU A 58 14.98 10.86 9.96
CA LEU A 58 15.14 10.04 8.75
C LEU A 58 14.12 8.90 8.72
N PHE A 59 13.84 8.29 9.87
CA PHE A 59 12.85 7.20 9.96
C PHE A 59 11.42 7.71 9.77
N ILE A 60 11.10 8.88 10.33
CA ILE A 60 9.80 9.54 10.13
C ILE A 60 9.63 9.96 8.68
N VAL A 61 10.66 10.57 8.06
CA VAL A 61 10.60 10.94 6.64
C VAL A 61 10.47 9.70 5.78
N MET A 62 11.20 8.61 6.07
CA MET A 62 11.00 7.35 5.39
C MET A 62 9.55 6.87 5.53
N ILE A 63 8.98 6.71 6.73
CA ILE A 63 7.60 6.18 6.81
C ILE A 63 6.58 7.14 6.18
N LYS A 64 6.75 8.46 6.37
CA LYS A 64 5.79 9.45 5.87
C LYS A 64 5.90 9.71 4.35
N TYR A 65 7.05 9.49 3.73
CA TYR A 65 7.26 9.66 2.28
C TYR A 65 7.38 8.33 1.52
N LEU A 66 8.12 7.35 2.03
CA LEU A 66 8.31 6.05 1.39
C LEU A 66 6.99 5.28 1.31
N ALA A 67 6.17 5.30 2.37
CA ALA A 67 4.89 4.60 2.35
C ALA A 67 3.95 5.13 1.25
N PRO A 68 3.66 6.46 1.15
CA PRO A 68 2.86 6.96 0.04
C PRO A 68 3.55 6.76 -1.32
N LEU A 69 4.89 6.85 -1.41
CA LEU A 69 5.60 6.61 -2.67
C LEU A 69 5.44 5.15 -3.16
N CYS A 70 5.62 4.17 -2.26
CA CYS A 70 5.40 2.76 -2.57
C CYS A 70 3.95 2.50 -2.99
N ILE A 71 2.97 3.09 -2.29
CA ILE A 71 1.56 2.93 -2.62
C ILE A 71 1.23 3.52 -4.00
N ILE A 72 1.77 4.70 -4.33
CA ILE A 72 1.61 5.29 -5.67
C ILE A 72 2.19 4.35 -6.74
N GLY A 73 3.38 3.79 -6.50
CA GLY A 73 3.99 2.81 -7.41
C GLY A 73 3.11 1.57 -7.62
N ILE A 74 2.56 1.01 -6.53
CA ILE A 74 1.69 -0.17 -6.59
C ILE A 74 0.35 0.16 -7.30
N LEU A 75 -0.24 1.33 -7.03
CA LEU A 75 -1.45 1.78 -7.72
C LEU A 75 -1.24 1.94 -9.23
N ILE A 76 -0.09 2.50 -9.65
CA ILE A 76 0.27 2.62 -11.07
C ILE A 76 0.39 1.23 -11.70
N SER A 77 1.12 0.31 -11.06
CA SER A 77 1.23 -1.09 -11.54
C SER A 77 -0.15 -1.72 -11.69
N SER A 78 -1.04 -1.52 -10.71
CA SER A 78 -2.37 -2.10 -10.74
C SER A 78 -3.29 -1.49 -11.80
N ILE A 79 -3.19 -0.18 -12.08
CA ILE A 79 -3.90 0.48 -13.19
C ILE A 79 -3.39 -0.03 -14.54
N LEU A 80 -2.08 -0.27 -14.67
CA LEU A 80 -1.46 -0.73 -15.91
C LEU A 80 -1.89 -2.17 -16.25
N GLU A 81 -2.07 -2.98 -15.21
CA GLU A 81 -2.60 -4.34 -15.27
C GLU A 81 -4.12 -4.34 -15.55
N ALA A 82 -4.88 -3.43 -14.92
CA ALA A 82 -6.31 -3.23 -15.20
C ALA A 82 -6.60 -2.70 -16.61
N LEU A 83 -5.69 -1.89 -17.19
CA LEU A 83 -5.76 -1.42 -18.58
C LEU A 83 -5.36 -2.49 -19.61
N GLY A 84 -4.94 -3.68 -19.15
CA GLY A 84 -4.64 -4.83 -20.02
C GLY A 84 -3.32 -4.72 -20.79
N ILE A 85 -2.42 -3.80 -20.38
CA ILE A 85 -1.09 -3.62 -21.00
C ILE A 85 -0.08 -4.63 -20.43
N ILE A 86 -0.32 -5.14 -19.22
CA ILE A 86 0.50 -6.19 -18.60
C ILE A 86 -0.41 -7.36 -18.25
N LYS A 87 -0.18 -8.47 -18.93
CA LYS A 87 -0.67 -9.80 -18.56
C LYS A 87 0.59 -10.58 -18.20
N TYR A 88 0.77 -10.92 -16.92
CA TYR A 88 1.67 -12.01 -16.55
C TYR A 88 0.88 -13.32 -16.59
#